data_AF-A0A950BMC6-F1
#
_entry.id   AF-A0A950BMC6-F1
#
_cell.length_a   1.000
_cell.length_b   1.000
_cell.length_c   1.000
_cell.angle_alpha   90.00
_cell.angle_beta   90.00
_cell.angle_gamma   90.00
#
_symmetry.space_group_name_H-M   'P 1'
#
loop_
_entity.id
_entity.type
_entity.pdbx_description
1 polymer ?
#
loop_
_entity_poly.entity_id
_entity_poly.type
_entity_poly.pdbx_seq_one_letter_code
_entity_poly.pdbx_strand_id
1 'polypeptide(L)' 'ELGAVIAPPIAGFYHRPKTVDDIVNHAVGKALDALGAPNDLFKRWSGAG' A
#
# COMPACT_ATOMS: atom_id res chain seq x y z
N GLU A 1 9.44 -17.42 -16.76
CA GLU A 1 9.77 -16.28 -15.87
C GLU A 1 9.50 -16.69 -14.42
N LEU A 2 10.20 -16.12 -13.44
CA LEU A 2 10.18 -16.60 -12.04
C LEU A 2 9.00 -16.07 -11.18
N GLY A 3 8.17 -15.14 -11.71
CA GLY A 3 6.91 -14.72 -11.06
C GLY A 3 7.03 -13.92 -9.75
N ALA A 4 8.24 -13.55 -9.34
CA ALA A 4 8.47 -12.82 -8.09
C ALA A 4 8.09 -11.33 -8.21
N VAL A 5 7.51 -10.78 -7.15
CA VAL A 5 7.23 -9.34 -7.00
C VAL A 5 8.25 -8.74 -6.03
N ILE A 6 8.99 -7.72 -6.48
CA ILE A 6 9.89 -6.93 -5.63
C ILE A 6 9.12 -5.71 -5.12
N ALA A 7 8.79 -5.70 -3.83
CA ALA A 7 8.04 -4.62 -3.18
C ALA A 7 8.89 -3.97 -2.09
N PRO A 8 9.75 -2.98 -2.43
CA PRO A 8 10.53 -2.27 -1.43
C PRO A 8 9.60 -1.45 -0.50
N PRO A 9 9.85 -1.40 0.82
CA PRO A 9 9.02 -0.68 1.78
C PRO A 9 9.28 0.84 1.71
N ILE A 10 8.96 1.44 0.56
CA ILE A 10 9.09 2.89 0.36
C ILE A 10 7.80 3.57 0.78
N ALA A 11 7.89 4.45 1.76
CA ALA A 11 6.75 5.23 2.24
C ALA A 11 6.27 6.22 1.17
N GLY A 12 5.05 6.04 0.67
CA GLY A 12 4.40 7.01 -0.23
C GLY A 12 3.67 8.09 0.57
N PHE A 13 4.05 9.36 0.44
CA PHE A 13 3.47 10.46 1.24
C PHE A 13 2.27 11.17 0.57
N TYR A 14 1.87 10.74 -0.63
CA TYR A 14 0.78 11.36 -1.38
C TYR A 14 -0.58 11.29 -0.67
N HIS A 15 -0.77 10.30 0.21
CA HIS A 15 -1.98 10.17 1.04
C HIS A 15 -1.92 10.99 2.35
N ARG A 16 -0.87 11.82 2.52
CA ARG A 16 -0.67 12.72 3.68
C ARG A 16 -0.87 12.01 5.04
N PRO A 17 -0.08 10.94 5.34
CA PRO A 17 -0.16 10.22 6.61
C PRO A 17 0.00 11.17 7.81
N LYS A 18 -0.70 10.88 8.91
CA LYS A 18 -0.65 11.63 10.17
C LYS A 18 0.12 10.88 11.25
N THR A 19 0.22 9.57 11.10
CA THR A 19 0.87 8.68 12.05
C THR A 19 1.84 7.73 11.36
N VAL A 20 2.73 7.11 12.13
CA VAL A 20 3.58 6.02 11.64
C VAL A 20 2.72 4.84 11.19
N ASP A 21 1.63 4.55 11.91
CA ASP A 21 0.68 3.49 11.55
C ASP A 21 0.07 3.71 10.17
N ASP A 22 -0.22 4.95 9.76
CA ASP A 22 -0.72 5.24 8.40
C ASP A 22 0.29 4.81 7.32
N ILE A 23 1.59 4.95 7.59
CA ILE A 23 2.66 4.55 6.67
C ILE A 23 2.74 3.03 6.61
N VAL A 24 2.74 2.38 7.78
CA VAL A 24 2.79 0.92 7.91
C VAL A 24 1.57 0.28 7.23
N ASN A 25 0.38 0.78 7.51
CA ASN A 25 -0.88 0.27 6.94
C ASN A 25 -0.92 0.37 5.42
N HIS A 26 -0.40 1.46 4.85
CA HIS A 26 -0.30 1.60 3.41
C HIS A 26 0.69 0.60 2.80
N ALA A 27 1.88 0.42 3.39
CA ALA A 27 2.86 -0.56 2.91
C ALA A 27 2.34 -2.01 3.00
N VAL A 28 1.75 -2.38 4.14
CA VAL A 28 1.17 -3.71 4.36
C VAL A 28 -0.02 -3.95 3.42
N GLY A 29 -0.92 -2.98 3.27
CA GLY A 29 -2.06 -3.09 2.37
C GLY A 29 -1.64 -3.33 0.92
N LYS A 30 -0.56 -2.68 0.45
CA LYS A 30 0.01 -2.92 -0.90
C LYS A 30 0.64 -4.31 -1.03
N ALA A 31 1.25 -4.84 0.03
CA ALA A 31 1.77 -6.21 0.04
C ALA A 31 0.63 -7.24 0.00
N LEU A 32 -0.45 -7.01 0.76
CA LEU A 32 -1.65 -7.86 0.74
C LEU A 32 -2.35 -7.82 -0.63
N ASP A 33 -2.40 -6.65 -1.28
CA ASP A 33 -2.91 -6.52 -2.65
C ASP A 33 -2.12 -7.39 -3.64
N ALA A 34 -0.78 -7.39 -3.53
CA ALA A 34 0.07 -8.23 -4.38
C ALA A 34 -0.14 -9.73 -4.13
N LEU A 35 -0.59 -10.11 -2.93
CA LEU A 35 -0.96 -11.48 -2.57
C LEU A 35 -2.42 -11.83 -2.94
N GLY A 36 -3.21 -10.88 -3.44
CA GLY A 36 -4.63 -11.07 -3.72
C GLY A 36 -5.50 -11.18 -2.47
N ALA A 37 -5.03 -10.67 -1.32
CA ALA A 37 -5.76 -10.65 -0.06
C ALA A 37 -6.52 -9.32 0.12
N PRO A 38 -7.87 -9.31 0.05
CA PRO A 38 -8.66 -8.10 0.22
C PRO A 38 -8.43 -7.46 1.60
N ASN A 39 -8.28 -6.14 1.63
CA ASN A 39 -8.05 -5.37 2.85
C ASN A 39 -8.53 -3.91 2.67
N ASP A 40 -8.76 -3.23 3.79
CA ASP A 40 -9.20 -1.84 3.93
C ASP A 40 -8.25 -0.99 4.79
N LEU A 41 -6.99 -1.43 4.93
CA LEU A 41 -5.97 -0.80 5.79
C LEU A 41 -5.60 0.63 5.36
N PHE A 42 -5.79 0.98 4.08
CA PHE A 42 -5.46 2.30 3.56
C PHE A 42 -6.50 2.77 2.54
N LYS A 43 -6.61 4.10 2.37
CA LYS A 43 -7.44 4.67 1.30
C LYS A 43 -6.79 4.42 -0.06
N ARG A 44 -7.50 3.70 -0.92
CA ARG A 44 -7.12 3.54 -2.33
C ARG A 44 -7.22 4.87 -3.05
N TRP A 45 -6.27 5.12 -3.94
CA TRP A 45 -6.33 6.28 -4.83
C TRP A 45 -7.51 6.12 -5.81
N SER A 46 -8.44 7.07 -5.81
CA SER A 46 -9.63 7.06 -6.67
C SER A 46 -9.52 7.97 -7.90
N GLY A 47 -8.35 8.58 -8.15
CA GLY A 47 -8.21 9.61 -9.17
C GLY A 47 -8.75 10.98 -8.73
N ALA A 48 -8.33 12.02 -9.44
CA ALA A 48 -9.06 13.28 -9.47
C ALA A 48 -10.13 13.13 -10.55
N GLY A 49 -11.41 13.27 -10.16
CA GLY A 49 -12.49 13.46 -11.12
C GLY A 49 -12.40 14.82 -11.80
#